data_AF-A0A372LK33-F1
#
_entry.id   AF-A0A372LK33-F1
#
_cell.length_a   1.000
_cell.length_b   1.000
_cell.length_c   1.000
_cell.angle_alpha   90.00
_cell.angle_beta   90.00
_cell.angle_gamma   90.00
#
_symmetry.space_group_name_H-M   'P 1'
#
loop_
_entity.id
_entity.type
_entity.pdbx_description
1 polymer ?
#
loop_
_entity_poly.entity_id
_entity_poly.type
_entity_poly.pdbx_seq_one_letter_code
_entity_poly.pdbx_strand_id
1 'polypeptide(L)'
;MEMHEVEAVFEEYAADFLFEKFRYQLYVSGLFDQLEESEVLLDFLEAYSFDEKDLLNFDEFRYFFKTFMYFHGKNKLASDSWQSYF
;
A
#
# COMPACT_ATOMS: atom_id res chain seq x y z
N MET A 1 2.29 -9.80 4.70
CA MET A 1 1.08 -9.61 5.54
C MET A 1 0.01 -10.62 5.16
N GLU A 2 -0.74 -11.12 6.13
CA GLU A 2 -1.90 -11.98 5.90
C GLU A 2 -3.13 -11.18 5.47
N MET A 3 -4.05 -11.80 4.74
CA MET A 3 -5.18 -11.08 4.13
C MET A 3 -6.11 -10.39 5.14
N HIS A 4 -6.23 -10.94 6.35
CA HIS A 4 -7.04 -10.34 7.42
C HIS A 4 -6.38 -9.08 8.00
N GLU A 5 -5.05 -9.00 8.00
CA GLU A 5 -4.31 -7.80 8.43
C GLU A 5 -4.45 -6.69 7.38
N VAL A 6 -4.43 -7.06 6.10
CA VAL A 6 -4.71 -6.14 4.99
C VAL A 6 -6.13 -5.58 5.12
N GLU A 7 -7.13 -6.43 5.35
CA GLU A 7 -8.53 -6.01 5.56
C GLU A 7 -8.64 -4.96 6.68
N ALA A 8 -8.02 -5.22 7.83
CA ALA A 8 -8.02 -4.31 8.98
C ALA A 8 -7.41 -2.93 8.67
N VAL A 9 -6.33 -2.88 7.88
CA VAL A 9 -5.70 -1.60 7.48
C VAL A 9 -6.60 -0.78 6.55
N PHE A 10 -7.29 -1.44 5.61
CA PHE A 10 -8.23 -0.76 4.73
C PHE A 10 -9.44 -0.24 5.51
N GLU A 11 -9.93 -0.98 6.51
CA GLU A 11 -11.01 -0.54 7.42
C GLU A 11 -10.58 0.66 8.26
N GLU A 12 -9.36 0.64 8.81
CA GLU A 12 -8.81 1.75 9.59
C GLU A 12 -8.74 3.07 8.79
N TYR A 13 -8.40 2.98 7.51
CA TYR A 13 -8.33 4.14 6.61
C TYR A 13 -9.69 4.50 5.96
N ALA A 14 -10.78 3.79 6.28
CA ALA A 14 -12.08 3.91 5.61
C ALA A 14 -12.01 3.67 4.08
N ALA A 15 -11.11 2.78 3.66
CA ALA A 15 -10.91 2.33 2.29
C ALA A 15 -11.52 0.94 2.00
N ASP A 16 -12.46 0.48 2.81
CA ASP A 16 -13.12 -0.84 2.66
C ASP A 16 -13.62 -1.10 1.24
N PHE A 17 -14.13 -0.07 0.57
CA PHE A 17 -14.60 -0.14 -0.81
C PHE A 17 -13.51 -0.64 -1.80
N LEU A 18 -12.25 -0.27 -1.60
CA LEU A 18 -11.13 -0.76 -2.41
C LEU A 18 -10.84 -2.22 -2.09
N PHE A 19 -10.85 -2.57 -0.81
CA PHE A 19 -10.60 -3.94 -0.38
C PHE A 19 -11.68 -4.87 -0.94
N GLU A 20 -12.96 -4.53 -0.80
CA GLU A 20 -14.08 -5.29 -1.37
C GLU A 20 -13.96 -5.44 -2.89
N LYS A 21 -13.60 -4.35 -3.59
CA LYS A 21 -13.45 -4.32 -5.05
C LYS A 21 -12.29 -5.19 -5.56
N PHE A 22 -11.20 -5.28 -4.81
CA PHE A 22 -9.96 -5.93 -5.25
C PHE A 22 -9.56 -7.16 -4.43
N ARG A 23 -10.36 -7.61 -3.47
CA ARG A 23 -10.02 -8.69 -2.52
C ARG A 23 -9.43 -9.91 -3.20
N TYR A 24 -10.10 -10.40 -4.24
CA TYR A 24 -9.66 -11.60 -4.94
C TYR A 24 -8.33 -11.38 -5.67
N GLN A 25 -8.18 -10.25 -6.34
CA GLN A 25 -6.97 -9.89 -7.07
C GLN A 25 -5.78 -9.65 -6.12
N LEU A 26 -6.01 -9.02 -4.97
CA LEU A 26 -5.02 -8.85 -3.91
C LEU A 26 -4.53 -10.21 -3.41
N TYR A 27 -5.46 -11.13 -3.10
CA TYR A 27 -5.13 -12.47 -2.66
C TYR A 27 -4.33 -13.28 -3.69
N VAL A 28 -4.76 -13.29 -4.95
CA VAL A 28 -4.10 -14.10 -6.00
C VAL A 28 -2.76 -13.50 -6.44
N SER A 29 -2.65 -12.17 -6.45
CA SER A 29 -1.43 -11.50 -6.92
C SER A 29 -0.29 -11.51 -5.90
N GLY A 30 -0.58 -11.77 -4.63
CA GLY A 30 0.39 -11.68 -3.54
C GLY A 30 0.99 -10.28 -3.39
N LEU A 31 0.24 -9.22 -3.72
CA LEU A 31 0.76 -7.85 -3.81
C LEU A 31 1.40 -7.37 -2.50
N PHE A 32 0.89 -7.85 -1.37
CA PHE A 32 1.28 -7.46 -0.03
C PHE A 32 2.00 -8.58 0.76
N ASP A 33 2.37 -9.68 0.09
CA ASP A 33 3.00 -10.83 0.76
C ASP A 33 4.33 -10.44 1.39
N GLN A 34 5.07 -9.54 0.73
CA GLN A 34 6.38 -9.05 1.16
C GLN A 34 6.32 -7.82 2.07
N LEU A 35 5.14 -7.27 2.35
CA LEU A 35 5.00 -6.24 3.37
C LEU A 35 5.16 -6.88 4.75
N GLU A 36 6.10 -6.37 5.53
CA GLU A 36 6.30 -6.75 6.93
C GLU A 36 5.61 -5.78 7.90
N GLU A 37 5.50 -4.50 7.51
CA GLU A 37 4.99 -3.41 8.34
C GLU A 37 3.65 -2.89 7.77
N SER A 38 2.58 -2.90 8.55
CA SER A 38 1.25 -2.39 8.16
C SER A 38 1.24 -0.88 7.91
N GLU A 39 2.14 -0.15 8.58
CA GLU A 39 2.33 1.31 8.43
C GLU A 39 2.61 1.71 6.98
N VAL A 40 3.37 0.90 6.24
CA VAL A 40 3.67 1.18 4.82
C VAL A 40 2.41 1.15 3.95
N LEU A 41 1.44 0.29 4.30
CA LEU A 41 0.16 0.22 3.59
C LEU A 41 -0.74 1.41 3.97
N LEU A 42 -0.73 1.83 5.24
CA LEU A 42 -1.43 3.05 5.68
C LEU A 42 -0.87 4.29 4.97
N ASP A 43 0.44 4.46 4.95
CA ASP A 43 1.11 5.57 4.27
C ASP A 43 0.79 5.62 2.77
N PHE A 44 0.68 4.44 2.14
CA PHE A 44 0.28 4.34 0.74
C PHE A 44 -1.16 4.84 0.54
N LEU A 45 -2.09 4.39 1.37
CA LEU A 45 -3.49 4.82 1.29
C LEU A 45 -3.60 6.33 1.54
N GLU A 46 -2.84 6.86 2.50
CA GLU A 46 -2.75 8.29 2.79
C GLU A 46 -2.20 9.11 1.61
N ALA A 47 -1.14 8.63 0.97
CA ALA A 47 -0.50 9.34 -0.12
C ALA A 47 -1.37 9.48 -1.38
N TYR A 48 -2.23 8.49 -1.65
CA TYR A 48 -3.04 8.47 -2.87
C TYR A 48 -4.50 8.87 -2.66
N SER A 49 -5.04 8.79 -1.44
CA SER A 49 -6.38 9.28 -1.06
C SER A 49 -7.47 8.89 -2.08
N PHE A 50 -7.59 7.60 -2.40
CA PHE A 50 -8.56 7.08 -3.37
C PHE A 50 -10.01 7.38 -2.95
N ASP A 51 -10.88 7.67 -3.92
CA ASP A 51 -12.32 7.84 -3.71
C ASP A 51 -13.11 6.69 -4.37
N GLU A 52 -14.25 6.32 -3.79
CA GLU A 52 -15.14 5.28 -4.32
C GLU A 52 -15.64 5.60 -5.74
N LYS A 53 -15.74 6.88 -6.09
CA LYS A 53 -16.15 7.36 -7.42
C LYS A 53 -15.07 7.21 -8.47
N ASP A 54 -13.82 6.95 -8.08
CA ASP A 54 -12.73 6.81 -9.02
C ASP A 54 -12.90 5.53 -9.85
N LEU A 55 -12.76 5.67 -11.17
CA LEU A 55 -12.72 4.55 -12.11
C LEU A 55 -11.35 3.87 -12.07
N LEU A 56 -10.94 3.43 -10.87
CA LEU A 56 -9.68 2.73 -10.64
C LEU A 56 -9.84 1.24 -10.98
N ASN A 57 -8.99 0.71 -11.85
CA ASN A 57 -8.87 -0.74 -12.04
C ASN A 57 -7.68 -1.31 -11.23
N PHE A 58 -7.61 -2.65 -11.14
CA PHE A 58 -6.61 -3.30 -10.29
C PHE A 58 -5.16 -3.08 -10.78
N ASP A 59 -4.94 -3.03 -12.09
CA ASP A 59 -3.60 -2.83 -12.64
C ASP A 59 -3.08 -1.42 -12.35
N GLU A 60 -3.96 -0.41 -12.40
CA GLU A 60 -3.65 0.97 -12.00
C GLU A 60 -3.35 1.06 -10.50
N PHE A 61 -4.20 0.46 -9.66
CA PHE A 61 -3.97 0.37 -8.21
C PHE A 61 -2.60 -0.26 -7.91
N ARG A 62 -2.32 -1.41 -8.54
CA ARG A 62 -1.04 -2.12 -8.41
C ARG A 62 0.14 -1.27 -8.90
N TYR A 63 -0.03 -0.51 -9.97
CA TYR A 63 0.99 0.40 -10.48
C TYR A 63 1.31 1.50 -9.47
N PHE A 64 0.28 2.12 -8.87
CA PHE A 64 0.47 3.13 -7.82
C PHE A 64 1.19 2.55 -6.61
N PHE A 65 0.78 1.39 -6.12
CA PHE A 65 1.44 0.73 -5.00
C PHE A 65 2.92 0.44 -5.28
N LYS A 66 3.25 -0.09 -6.47
CA LYS A 66 4.66 -0.34 -6.83
C LYS A 66 5.48 0.95 -6.95
N THR A 67 4.87 2.00 -7.48
CA THR A 67 5.50 3.32 -7.60
C THR A 67 5.79 3.88 -6.21
N PHE A 68 4.82 3.80 -5.30
CA PHE A 68 4.97 4.16 -3.90
C PHE A 68 6.12 3.40 -3.25
N MET A 69 6.14 2.07 -3.33
CA MET A 69 7.19 1.22 -2.74
C MET A 69 8.59 1.57 -3.24
N TYR A 70 8.72 1.90 -4.53
CA TYR A 70 9.99 2.33 -5.11
C TYR A 70 10.50 3.64 -4.49
N PHE A 71 9.62 4.64 -4.29
CA PHE A 71 10.00 5.90 -3.68
C PHE A 71 10.18 5.78 -2.16
N HIS A 72 9.31 5.04 -1.49
CA HIS A 72 9.39 4.77 -0.06
C HIS A 72 10.73 4.11 0.30
N GLY A 73 11.13 3.06 -0.43
CA GLY A 73 12.43 2.41 -0.23
C GLY A 73 13.62 3.33 -0.50
N LYS A 74 13.56 4.20 -1.51
CA LYS A 74 14.62 5.17 -1.78
C LYS A 74 14.74 6.26 -0.71
N ASN A 75 13.61 6.75 -0.20
CA ASN A 75 13.60 7.75 0.85
C ASN A 75 14.15 7.18 2.17
N LYS A 76 13.81 5.93 2.51
CA LYS A 76 14.39 5.20 3.66
C LYS A 76 15.91 5.05 3.52
N LEU A 77 16.39 4.61 2.35
CA LEU A 77 17.84 4.51 2.10
C LEU A 77 18.55 5.86 2.19
N ALA A 78 17.92 6.93 1.69
CA ALA A 78 18.47 8.27 1.80
C ALA A 78 18.54 8.72 3.26
N SER A 79 17.47 8.57 4.05
CA SER A 79 17.47 8.95 5.47
C SER A 79 18.53 8.19 6.28
N ASP A 80 18.66 6.88 6.06
CA ASP A 80 19.63 6.04 6.74
C ASP A 80 21.07 6.45 6.39
N SER A 81 21.31 6.82 5.13
CA SER A 81 22.60 7.34 4.69
C SER A 81 22.96 8.64 5.43
N TRP A 82 22.01 9.56 5.61
CA TRP A 82 22.25 10.83 6.31
C TRP A 82 22.47 10.66 7.81
N GLN A 83 21.80 9.68 8.44
CA GLN A 83 22.01 9.37 9.87
C GLN A 83 23.39 8.75 10.13
N SER A 84 24.03 8.12 9.14
CA SER A 84 25.37 7.52 9.31
C SER A 84 26.55 8.53 9.36
N TYR A 85 26.28 9.82 9.09
CA TYR A 85 27.28 10.90 9.10
C TYR A 85 27.18 11.83 10.32
N PHE A 86 26.29 11.53 11.27
CA PHE A 86 26.12 12.24 12.54
C PHE A 86 26.23 11.27 13.72
#